data_AF-A0A6I2FME5-F1
#
_entry.id   AF-A0A6I2FME5-F1
#
_cell.length_a   1.000
_cell.length_b   1.000
_cell.length_c   1.000
_cell.angle_alpha   90.00
_cell.angle_beta   90.00
_cell.angle_gamma   90.00
#
_symmetry.space_group_name_H-M   'P 1'
#
loop_
_entity.id
_entity.type
_entity.pdbx_description
1 polymer ?
#
loop_
_entity_poly.entity_id
_entity_poly.type
_entity_poly.pdbx_seq_one_letter_code
_entity_poly.pdbx_strand_id
1 'polypeptide(L)'
;MTGPIVTVSKFPDDPNVYATIKKIRGGHPCNVTAFLPRIPLKNDRFLDIASAADIGRATLYRYFPSRDVLVAAMGDAVLEDLSSRLIEADLDSVPVPEALARVSRAFIGNGKYVALIRGADDACLNSEEMDRRVTKPIRDLLQRGIDTGVLRDDLSVDVLVTLSGALLRAGIDLTATIGAERAGATITSLFLDGTRSSRTPEA
;
A
#
# COMPACT_ATOMS: atom_id res chain seq x y z
N MET A 1 -0.56 -21.00 22.07
CA MET A 1 0.06 -19.70 22.39
C MET A 1 -0.06 -18.84 21.14
N THR A 2 -1.03 -17.93 21.09
CA THR A 2 -1.23 -17.05 19.93
C THR A 2 -0.23 -15.90 20.05
N GLY A 3 0.71 -15.83 19.10
CA GLY A 3 1.72 -14.76 19.04
C GLY A 3 1.09 -13.38 18.84
N PRO A 4 1.84 -12.29 19.04
CA PRO A 4 1.36 -10.96 18.74
C PRO A 4 1.11 -10.83 17.23
N ILE A 5 0.02 -10.15 16.88
CA ILE A 5 -0.31 -9.81 15.50
C ILE A 5 0.18 -8.38 15.27
N VAL A 6 1.06 -8.18 14.29
CA VAL A 6 1.35 -6.84 13.80
C VAL A 6 0.19 -6.44 12.90
N THR A 7 -0.55 -5.42 13.29
CA THR A 7 -1.65 -4.86 12.50
C THR A 7 -1.30 -3.42 12.17
N VAL A 8 -1.15 -3.10 10.90
CA VAL A 8 -0.92 -1.71 10.49
C VAL A 8 -2.28 -1.00 10.46
N SER A 9 -2.42 0.21 11.02
CA SER A 9 -3.69 0.96 11.09
C SER A 9 -3.51 2.44 10.72
N LYS A 10 -4.57 3.06 10.15
CA LYS A 10 -4.64 4.51 9.82
C LYS A 10 -5.58 5.21 10.80
N PHE A 11 -5.21 6.39 11.29
CA PHE A 11 -6.11 7.25 12.08
C PHE A 11 -6.82 8.28 11.16
N PRO A 12 -8.09 8.65 11.45
CA PRO A 12 -8.88 9.53 10.59
C PRO A 12 -8.27 10.91 10.33
N ASP A 13 -7.47 11.42 11.27
CA ASP A 13 -6.99 12.82 11.28
C ASP A 13 -5.46 12.98 11.11
N ASP A 14 -4.72 11.89 10.81
CA ASP A 14 -3.27 11.95 10.56
C ASP A 14 -2.90 11.28 9.23
N PRO A 15 -2.16 11.97 8.32
CA PRO A 15 -1.75 11.41 7.04
C PRO A 15 -0.68 10.31 7.15
N ASN A 16 -0.02 10.14 8.30
CA ASN A 16 1.06 9.18 8.49
C ASN A 16 0.56 7.78 8.85
N VAL A 17 1.45 6.79 8.80
CA VAL A 17 1.12 5.42 9.23
C VAL A 17 1.85 4.87 10.42
N TYR A 18 1.05 4.14 11.18
CA TYR A 18 1.32 3.54 12.45
C TYR A 18 1.22 2.01 12.32
N ALA A 19 2.29 1.30 12.72
CA ALA A 19 2.19 -0.14 12.98
C ALA A 19 1.72 -0.34 14.42
N THR A 20 0.61 -1.06 14.60
CA THR A 20 0.10 -1.45 15.92
C THR A 20 0.53 -2.89 16.21
N ILE A 21 1.21 -3.14 17.33
CA ILE A 21 1.56 -4.50 17.75
C ILE A 21 0.49 -4.97 18.74
N LYS A 22 -0.42 -5.84 18.29
CA LYS A 22 -1.52 -6.36 19.11
C LYS A 22 -1.08 -7.60 19.88
N LYS A 23 -1.27 -7.61 21.21
CA LYS A 23 -1.05 -8.79 22.06
C LYS A 23 -2.38 -9.54 22.26
N ILE A 24 -2.47 -10.79 21.83
CA ILE A 24 -3.59 -11.66 22.20
C ILE A 24 -3.29 -12.28 23.56
N ARG A 25 -4.05 -11.92 24.60
CA ARG A 25 -3.96 -12.54 25.94
C ARG A 25 -5.31 -13.22 26.24
N GLY A 26 -5.33 -14.55 26.26
CA GLY A 26 -6.50 -15.32 26.71
C GLY A 26 -7.76 -15.23 25.83
N GLY A 27 -7.63 -15.03 24.51
CA GLY A 27 -8.79 -15.00 23.60
C GLY A 27 -9.57 -13.68 23.58
N HIS A 28 -9.17 -12.69 24.37
CA HIS A 28 -9.74 -11.35 24.35
C HIS A 28 -8.73 -10.33 23.79
N PRO A 29 -9.12 -9.46 22.83
CA PRO A 29 -8.24 -8.46 22.28
C PRO A 29 -8.01 -7.34 23.31
N CYS A 30 -6.85 -7.36 23.99
CA CYS A 30 -6.35 -6.17 24.68
C CYS A 30 -5.64 -5.29 23.64
N ASN A 31 -6.23 -4.14 23.30
CA ASN A 31 -5.61 -3.18 22.40
C ASN A 31 -4.40 -2.54 23.11
N VAL A 32 -3.18 -2.94 22.74
CA VAL A 32 -1.99 -2.10 22.98
C VAL A 32 -1.78 -1.33 21.69
N THR A 33 -2.32 -0.12 21.64
CA THR A 33 -2.25 0.77 20.48
C THR A 33 -0.88 1.44 20.46
N ALA A 34 0.08 0.82 19.78
CA ALA A 34 1.38 1.41 19.52
C ALA A 34 1.25 2.52 18.47
N PHE A 35 1.51 3.76 18.88
CA PHE A 35 1.49 4.95 18.03
C PHE A 35 2.93 5.20 17.54
N LEU A 36 3.28 4.83 16.31
CA LEU A 36 4.55 5.24 15.68
C LEU A 36 4.42 6.55 14.89
N PRO A 37 4.44 7.76 15.50
CA PRO A 37 4.52 8.99 14.73
C PRO A 37 5.95 9.18 14.25
N ARG A 38 6.09 9.66 13.01
CA ARG A 38 7.28 10.38 12.52
C ARG A 38 8.62 9.62 12.42
N ILE A 39 8.63 8.30 12.25
CA ILE A 39 9.89 7.58 12.08
C ILE A 39 10.09 7.21 10.59
N PRO A 40 10.88 7.98 9.82
CA PRO A 40 11.43 7.46 8.58
C PRO A 40 12.34 6.27 8.93
N LEU A 41 11.96 5.07 8.51
CA LEU A 41 12.72 3.83 8.74
C LEU A 41 14.19 3.92 8.29
N LYS A 42 14.55 4.94 7.51
CA LYS A 42 15.87 5.13 6.92
C LYS A 42 17.01 5.35 7.94
N ASN A 43 16.75 5.83 9.17
CA ASN A 43 17.83 6.16 10.13
C ASN A 43 17.57 5.85 11.62
N ASP A 44 16.38 5.36 12.00
CA ASP A 44 16.04 5.27 13.42
C ASP A 44 16.50 3.96 14.07
N ARG A 45 17.03 4.10 15.28
CA ARG A 45 17.54 2.95 16.04
C ARG A 45 16.32 2.15 16.48
N PHE A 46 16.44 0.82 16.42
CA PHE A 46 15.40 -0.14 16.84
C PHE A 46 14.74 0.18 18.20
N LEU A 47 15.43 0.93 19.06
CA LEU A 47 14.95 1.44 20.35
C LEU A 47 13.89 2.54 20.25
N ASP A 48 14.02 3.42 19.26
CA ASP A 48 13.12 4.55 19.02
C ASP A 48 11.72 4.02 18.64
N ILE A 49 11.69 2.86 17.97
CA ILE A 49 10.46 2.13 17.66
C ILE A 49 9.79 1.58 18.93
N ALA A 50 10.55 1.06 19.90
CA ALA A 50 9.98 0.56 21.16
C ALA A 50 9.31 1.67 21.97
N SER A 51 9.98 2.83 22.06
CA SER A 51 9.47 4.01 22.76
C SER A 51 8.24 4.59 22.08
N ALA A 52 8.26 4.72 20.75
CA ALA A 52 7.09 5.18 20.01
C ALA A 52 5.93 4.19 20.15
N ALA A 53 6.20 2.88 20.09
CA ALA A 53 5.18 1.86 20.24
C ALA A 53 4.63 1.66 21.67
N ASP A 54 5.10 2.44 22.65
CA ASP A 54 4.77 2.27 24.08
C ASP A 54 4.93 0.82 24.57
N ILE A 55 5.97 0.13 24.07
CA ILE A 55 6.31 -1.23 24.50
C ILE A 55 7.71 -1.26 25.12
N GLY A 56 7.85 -2.07 26.16
CA GLY A 56 9.15 -2.32 26.76
C GLY A 56 10.13 -2.94 25.75
N ARG A 57 11.39 -2.49 25.76
CA ARG A 57 12.47 -2.99 24.88
C ARG A 57 12.59 -4.51 24.88
N ALA A 58 12.52 -5.15 26.04
CA ALA A 58 12.56 -6.61 26.17
C ALA A 58 11.38 -7.31 25.46
N THR A 59 10.22 -6.66 25.40
CA THR A 59 9.05 -7.16 24.66
C THR A 59 9.28 -7.05 23.16
N LEU A 60 9.82 -5.93 22.67
CA LEU A 60 10.14 -5.75 21.25
C LEU A 60 11.19 -6.78 20.79
N TYR A 61 12.33 -6.88 21.48
CA TYR A 61 13.40 -7.83 21.15
C TYR A 61 12.96 -9.30 21.24
N ARG A 62 12.01 -9.64 22.12
CA ARG A 62 11.48 -11.01 22.21
C ARG A 62 10.74 -11.44 20.94
N TYR A 63 10.06 -10.51 20.28
CA TYR A 63 9.24 -10.81 19.10
C TYR A 63 9.94 -10.47 17.79
N PHE A 64 10.78 -9.45 17.81
CA PHE A 64 11.58 -9.01 16.67
C PHE A 64 13.03 -8.96 17.13
N PRO A 65 13.78 -10.06 17.01
CA PRO A 65 15.17 -10.11 17.49
C PRO A 65 16.08 -9.13 16.76
N SER A 66 15.70 -8.69 15.56
CA SER A 66 16.40 -7.66 14.79
C SER A 66 15.42 -6.69 14.12
N ARG A 67 15.95 -5.55 13.68
CA ARG A 67 15.24 -4.56 12.86
C ARG A 67 14.69 -5.19 11.58
N ASP A 68 15.45 -6.07 10.95
CA ASP A 68 15.06 -6.69 9.68
C ASP A 68 13.85 -7.61 9.86
N VAL A 69 13.78 -8.34 10.97
CA VAL A 69 12.61 -9.18 11.31
C VAL A 69 11.36 -8.31 11.54
N LEU A 70 11.51 -7.14 12.16
CA LEU A 70 10.41 -6.19 12.31
C LEU A 70 9.96 -5.59 10.97
N VAL A 71 10.91 -5.16 10.14
CA VAL A 71 10.61 -4.56 8.83
C VAL A 71 9.94 -5.58 7.91
N ALA A 72 10.41 -6.84 7.88
CA ALA A 72 9.78 -7.92 7.13
C ALA A 72 8.33 -8.17 7.61
N ALA A 73 8.11 -8.27 8.92
CA ALA A 73 6.77 -8.47 9.48
C ALA A 73 5.83 -7.29 9.20
N MET A 74 6.35 -6.06 9.16
CA MET A 74 5.59 -4.88 8.72
C MET A 74 5.27 -4.98 7.22
N GLY A 75 6.22 -5.38 6.39
CA GLY A 75 6.04 -5.62 4.95
C GLY A 75 4.91 -6.62 4.67
N ASP A 76 4.95 -7.78 5.35
CA ASP A 76 3.92 -8.81 5.24
C ASP A 76 2.54 -8.29 5.65
N ALA A 77 2.44 -7.54 6.75
CA ALA A 77 1.18 -6.98 7.21
C ALA A 77 0.60 -5.93 6.24
N VAL A 78 1.47 -5.14 5.59
CA VAL A 78 1.03 -4.18 4.57
C VAL A 78 0.59 -4.90 3.29
N LEU A 79 1.31 -5.93 2.87
CA LEU A 79 0.95 -6.76 1.72
C LEU A 79 -0.41 -7.45 1.91
N GLU A 80 -0.65 -8.00 3.10
CA GLU A 80 -1.93 -8.63 3.46
C GLU A 80 -3.10 -7.62 3.41
N ASP A 81 -2.94 -6.43 3.98
CA ASP A 81 -3.96 -5.36 3.94
C ASP A 81 -4.22 -4.87 2.51
N LEU A 82 -3.16 -4.64 1.71
CA LEU A 82 -3.29 -4.16 0.34
C LEU A 82 -3.99 -5.17 -0.55
N SER A 83 -3.53 -6.42 -0.51
CA SER A 83 -4.10 -7.49 -1.32
C SER A 83 -5.56 -7.77 -0.95
N SER A 84 -5.92 -7.75 0.34
CA SER A 84 -7.31 -7.87 0.79
C SER A 84 -8.18 -6.77 0.20
N ARG A 85 -7.69 -5.52 0.18
CA ARG A 85 -8.41 -4.39 -0.43
C ARG A 85 -8.55 -4.49 -1.93
N LEU A 86 -7.54 -5.01 -2.63
CA LEU A 86 -7.63 -5.23 -4.08
C LEU A 86 -8.65 -6.33 -4.41
N ILE A 87 -8.75 -7.37 -3.58
CA ILE A 87 -9.79 -8.40 -3.67
C ILE A 87 -11.17 -7.78 -3.41
N GLU A 88 -11.33 -7.03 -2.33
CA GLU A 88 -12.60 -6.35 -1.98
C GLU A 88 -13.01 -5.29 -3.01
N ALA A 89 -12.04 -4.69 -3.69
CA ALA A 89 -12.28 -3.72 -4.75
C ALA A 89 -12.93 -4.35 -5.99
N ASP A 90 -12.92 -5.68 -6.11
CA ASP A 90 -13.60 -6.46 -7.15
C ASP A 90 -13.40 -5.84 -8.54
N LEU A 91 -12.12 -5.70 -8.91
CA LEU A 91 -11.71 -4.92 -10.08
C LEU A 91 -12.34 -5.43 -11.38
N ASP A 92 -12.63 -6.74 -11.44
CA ASP A 92 -13.16 -7.37 -12.63
C ASP A 92 -14.64 -7.07 -12.88
N SER A 93 -15.42 -6.73 -11.85
CA SER A 93 -16.87 -6.49 -11.99
C SER A 93 -17.24 -5.10 -12.47
N VAL A 94 -16.27 -4.19 -12.60
CA VAL A 94 -16.51 -2.79 -13.00
C VAL A 94 -15.69 -2.35 -14.21
N PRO A 95 -16.13 -1.30 -14.93
CA PRO A 95 -15.37 -0.74 -16.04
C PRO A 95 -13.95 -0.31 -15.61
N VAL A 96 -13.00 -0.43 -16.55
CA VAL A 96 -11.57 -0.14 -16.31
C VAL A 96 -11.31 1.22 -15.63
N PRO A 97 -11.97 2.35 -16.02
CA PRO A 97 -11.78 3.62 -15.33
C PRO A 97 -12.19 3.58 -13.84
N GLU A 98 -13.28 2.88 -13.53
CA GLU A 98 -13.74 2.74 -12.15
C GLU A 98 -12.82 1.82 -11.35
N ALA A 99 -12.39 0.70 -11.94
CA ALA A 99 -11.43 -0.21 -11.32
C ALA A 99 -10.11 0.52 -10.98
N LEU A 100 -9.58 1.36 -11.87
CA LEU A 100 -8.39 2.17 -11.61
C LEU A 100 -8.60 3.17 -10.47
N ALA A 101 -9.79 3.78 -10.36
CA ALA A 101 -10.13 4.63 -9.22
C ALA A 101 -10.17 3.83 -7.90
N ARG A 102 -10.66 2.58 -7.93
CA ARG A 102 -10.66 1.69 -6.76
C ARG A 102 -9.23 1.27 -6.36
N VAL A 103 -8.36 0.96 -7.32
CA VAL A 103 -6.93 0.74 -7.07
C VAL A 103 -6.31 1.97 -6.40
N SER A 104 -6.48 3.15 -6.99
CA SER A 104 -5.99 4.41 -6.43
C SER A 104 -6.45 4.60 -4.96
N ARG A 105 -7.73 4.34 -4.67
CA ARG A 105 -8.27 4.40 -3.30
C ARG A 105 -7.69 3.33 -2.38
N ALA A 106 -7.44 2.11 -2.86
CA ALA A 106 -6.85 1.04 -2.06
C ALA A 106 -5.44 1.41 -1.57
N PHE A 107 -4.66 2.08 -2.43
CA PHE A 107 -3.32 2.60 -2.13
C PHE A 107 -3.39 3.90 -1.30
N ILE A 108 -4.10 4.93 -1.74
CA ILE A 108 -4.09 6.25 -1.07
C ILE A 108 -4.93 6.27 0.21
N GLY A 109 -5.95 5.42 0.29
CA GLY A 109 -6.82 5.30 1.46
C GLY A 109 -6.06 4.95 2.75
N ASN A 110 -4.83 4.45 2.65
CA ASN A 110 -3.94 4.18 3.76
C ASN A 110 -2.58 4.82 3.57
N GLY A 111 -2.13 5.66 4.50
CA GLY A 111 -0.73 6.14 4.51
C GLY A 111 0.30 5.03 4.72
N LYS A 112 -0.11 3.74 4.65
CA LYS A 112 0.64 2.58 5.18
C LYS A 112 1.72 2.13 4.24
N TYR A 113 1.48 2.43 2.99
CA TYR A 113 2.37 2.16 1.88
C TYR A 113 3.47 3.21 1.76
N VAL A 114 3.38 4.35 2.49
CA VAL A 114 4.47 5.34 2.56
C VAL A 114 5.77 4.69 3.04
N ALA A 115 5.68 3.79 4.04
CA ALA A 115 6.84 3.06 4.56
C ALA A 115 7.43 2.06 3.56
N LEU A 116 6.57 1.34 2.81
CA LEU A 116 7.00 0.46 1.70
C LEU A 116 7.74 1.25 0.61
N ILE A 117 7.19 2.41 0.24
CA ILE A 117 7.66 3.21 -0.89
C ILE A 117 8.92 4.01 -0.54
N ARG A 118 9.07 4.46 0.71
CA ARG A 118 10.17 5.34 1.12
C ARG A 118 11.37 4.63 1.75
N GLY A 119 11.24 3.38 2.21
CA GLY A 119 12.23 2.80 3.13
C GLY A 119 12.49 1.29 3.03
N ALA A 120 11.78 0.55 2.18
CA ALA A 120 12.22 -0.80 1.86
C ALA A 120 13.31 -0.68 0.79
N ASP A 121 14.55 -1.01 1.14
CA ASP A 121 15.40 -1.65 0.13
C ASP A 121 14.58 -2.84 -0.40
N ASP A 122 14.58 -3.06 -1.73
CA ASP A 122 13.79 -4.12 -2.40
C ASP A 122 13.91 -5.50 -1.72
N ALA A 123 14.97 -5.71 -0.93
CA ALA A 123 15.26 -6.91 -0.14
C ALA A 123 14.29 -7.18 1.03
N CYS A 124 13.53 -6.20 1.53
CA CYS A 124 12.71 -6.36 2.74
C CYS A 124 11.27 -6.81 2.48
N LEU A 125 10.84 -6.81 1.22
CA LEU A 125 9.52 -7.30 0.82
C LEU A 125 9.67 -8.62 0.10
N ASN A 126 8.76 -9.54 0.38
CA ASN A 126 8.65 -10.74 -0.44
C ASN A 126 8.21 -10.31 -1.85
N SER A 127 9.19 -10.12 -2.74
CA SER A 127 9.02 -9.59 -4.08
C SER A 127 8.10 -10.48 -4.92
N GLU A 128 8.19 -11.80 -4.75
CA GLU A 128 7.31 -12.78 -5.40
C GLU A 128 5.86 -12.61 -4.93
N GLU A 129 5.64 -12.43 -3.63
CA GLU A 129 4.30 -12.27 -3.07
C GLU A 129 3.68 -10.91 -3.44
N MET A 130 4.50 -9.84 -3.47
CA MET A 130 4.08 -8.52 -3.95
C MET A 130 3.69 -8.59 -5.43
N ASP A 131 4.51 -9.22 -6.26
CA ASP A 131 4.21 -9.39 -7.68
C ASP A 131 2.90 -10.15 -7.87
N ARG A 132 2.75 -11.29 -7.17
CA ARG A 132 1.57 -12.16 -7.29
C ARG A 132 0.28 -11.52 -6.79
N ARG A 133 0.28 -10.87 -5.62
CA ARG A 133 -0.94 -10.38 -4.95
C ARG A 133 -1.30 -8.94 -5.26
N VAL A 134 -0.37 -8.14 -5.77
CA VAL A 134 -0.58 -6.71 -5.99
C VAL A 134 -0.29 -6.31 -7.43
N THR A 135 0.91 -6.60 -7.96
CA THR A 135 1.29 -6.18 -9.30
C THR A 135 0.47 -6.89 -10.37
N LYS A 136 0.29 -8.21 -10.24
CA LYS A 136 -0.45 -9.02 -11.22
C LYS A 136 -1.92 -8.58 -11.39
N PRO A 137 -2.74 -8.39 -10.34
CA PRO A 137 -4.09 -7.85 -10.51
C PRO A 137 -4.14 -6.49 -11.24
N ILE A 138 -3.18 -5.60 -10.98
CA ILE A 138 -3.10 -4.30 -11.66
C ILE A 138 -2.70 -4.47 -13.12
N ARG A 139 -1.74 -5.35 -13.41
CA ARG A 139 -1.34 -5.71 -14.76
C ARG A 139 -2.53 -6.29 -15.55
N ASP A 140 -3.26 -7.23 -14.97
CA ASP A 140 -4.42 -7.86 -15.62
C ASP A 140 -5.52 -6.83 -15.91
N LEU A 141 -5.76 -5.88 -14.97
CA LEU A 141 -6.65 -4.75 -15.18
C LEU A 141 -6.20 -3.85 -16.35
N LEU A 142 -4.91 -3.53 -16.43
CA LEU A 142 -4.36 -2.68 -17.50
C LEU A 142 -4.38 -3.39 -18.84
N GLN A 143 -4.08 -4.69 -18.88
CA GLN A 143 -4.19 -5.51 -20.08
C GLN A 143 -5.63 -5.54 -20.59
N ARG A 144 -6.60 -5.75 -19.70
CA ARG A 144 -8.03 -5.65 -20.04
C ARG A 144 -8.39 -4.27 -20.60
N GLY A 145 -7.79 -3.21 -20.09
CA GLY A 145 -7.93 -1.85 -20.62
C GLY A 145 -7.44 -1.70 -22.07
N ILE A 146 -6.31 -2.32 -22.40
CA ILE A 146 -5.78 -2.38 -23.77
C ILE A 146 -6.73 -3.20 -24.66
N ASP A 147 -7.08 -4.42 -24.22
CA ASP A 147 -7.89 -5.37 -24.99
C ASP A 147 -9.29 -4.82 -25.32
N THR A 148 -9.87 -4.06 -24.39
CA THR A 148 -11.18 -3.40 -24.56
C THR A 148 -11.11 -2.05 -25.27
N GLY A 149 -9.91 -1.58 -25.62
CA GLY A 149 -9.69 -0.29 -26.28
C GLY A 149 -9.95 0.93 -25.41
N VAL A 150 -10.09 0.77 -24.09
CA VAL A 150 -10.17 1.90 -23.16
C VAL A 150 -8.81 2.59 -23.05
N LEU A 151 -7.74 1.80 -23.02
CA LEU A 151 -6.36 2.26 -22.97
C LEU A 151 -5.71 2.13 -24.35
N ARG A 152 -4.74 3.01 -24.63
CA ARG A 152 -3.89 2.98 -25.81
C ARG A 152 -3.08 1.69 -25.87
N ASP A 153 -2.89 1.17 -27.07
CA ASP A 153 -2.25 -0.13 -27.37
C ASP A 153 -0.82 0.01 -27.94
N ASP A 154 -0.36 1.25 -28.16
CA ASP A 154 1.02 1.54 -28.58
C ASP A 154 2.04 1.47 -27.42
N LEU A 155 1.56 1.35 -26.18
CA LEU A 155 2.38 1.11 -24.99
C LEU A 155 2.16 -0.32 -24.49
N SER A 156 3.25 -1.01 -24.15
CA SER A 156 3.12 -2.32 -23.50
C SER A 156 2.50 -2.20 -22.11
N VAL A 157 1.84 -3.28 -21.66
CA VAL A 157 1.27 -3.32 -20.31
C VAL A 157 2.32 -3.09 -19.22
N ASP A 158 3.57 -3.51 -19.41
CA ASP A 158 4.69 -3.25 -18.49
C ASP A 158 4.99 -1.76 -18.33
N VAL A 159 4.92 -0.99 -19.42
CA VAL A 159 5.08 0.46 -19.39
C VAL A 159 3.92 1.09 -18.62
N LEU A 160 2.69 0.67 -18.88
CA LEU A 160 1.51 1.18 -18.17
C LEU A 160 1.56 0.86 -16.67
N VAL A 161 1.97 -0.36 -16.28
CA VAL A 161 2.18 -0.75 -14.89
C VAL A 161 3.22 0.17 -14.24
N THR A 162 4.36 0.39 -14.90
CA THR A 162 5.44 1.26 -14.39
C THR A 162 4.94 2.70 -14.17
N LEU A 163 4.22 3.27 -15.14
CA LEU A 163 3.67 4.62 -15.07
C LEU A 163 2.61 4.74 -13.98
N SER A 164 1.70 3.77 -13.87
CA SER A 164 0.69 3.74 -12.79
C SER A 164 1.35 3.68 -11.42
N GLY A 165 2.41 2.88 -11.25
CA GLY A 165 3.16 2.78 -10.01
C GLY A 165 3.89 4.08 -9.65
N ALA A 166 4.40 4.81 -10.64
CA ALA A 166 4.99 6.14 -10.43
C ALA A 166 3.94 7.15 -9.97
N LEU A 167 2.77 7.20 -10.61
CA LEU A 167 1.69 8.10 -10.21
C LEU A 167 1.11 7.75 -8.84
N LEU A 168 0.96 6.47 -8.50
CA LEU A 168 0.51 6.04 -7.18
C LEU A 168 1.45 6.54 -6.07
N ARG A 169 2.77 6.41 -6.28
CA ARG A 169 3.77 6.94 -5.35
C ARG A 169 3.66 8.45 -5.18
N ALA A 170 3.53 9.19 -6.29
CA ALA A 170 3.33 10.63 -6.24
C ALA A 170 2.01 11.02 -5.55
N GLY A 171 0.93 10.29 -5.81
CA GLY A 171 -0.37 10.49 -5.17
C GLY A 171 -0.33 10.31 -3.66
N ILE A 172 0.41 9.31 -3.19
CA ILE A 172 0.65 9.09 -1.76
C ILE A 172 1.36 10.30 -1.13
N ASP A 173 2.40 10.84 -1.78
CA ASP A 173 3.09 12.04 -1.29
C ASP A 173 2.17 13.28 -1.29
N LEU A 174 1.31 13.41 -2.30
CA LEU A 174 0.36 14.51 -2.43
C LEU A 174 -0.73 14.49 -1.34
N THR A 175 -1.00 13.35 -0.69
CA THR A 175 -2.04 13.26 0.35
C THR A 175 -1.84 14.27 1.47
N ALA A 176 -0.59 14.56 1.83
CA ALA A 176 -0.25 15.53 2.87
C ALA A 176 -0.55 16.98 2.46
N THR A 177 -0.61 17.27 1.16
CA THR A 177 -0.83 18.62 0.62
C THR A 177 -2.28 18.86 0.24
N ILE A 178 -2.92 17.89 -0.41
CA ILE A 178 -4.25 18.07 -1.02
C ILE A 178 -5.32 17.10 -0.49
N GLY A 179 -4.96 16.25 0.47
CA GLY A 179 -5.84 15.23 1.03
C GLY A 179 -5.93 13.97 0.18
N ALA A 180 -6.27 12.85 0.82
CA ALA A 180 -6.29 11.53 0.20
C ALA A 180 -7.28 11.42 -0.97
N GLU A 181 -8.49 11.93 -0.81
CA GLU A 181 -9.52 11.86 -1.85
C GLU A 181 -9.09 12.59 -3.13
N ARG A 182 -8.64 13.84 -2.98
CA ARG A 182 -8.23 14.66 -4.13
C ARG A 182 -6.98 14.09 -4.78
N ALA A 183 -5.98 13.66 -4.00
CA ALA A 183 -4.80 13.01 -4.54
C ALA A 183 -5.16 11.77 -5.38
N GLY A 184 -6.08 10.92 -4.89
CA GLY A 184 -6.52 9.74 -5.61
C GLY A 184 -7.25 10.05 -6.91
N ALA A 185 -8.13 11.06 -6.89
CA ALA A 185 -8.81 11.54 -8.09
C ALA A 185 -7.82 12.10 -9.12
N THR A 186 -6.87 12.94 -8.69
CA THR A 186 -5.88 13.57 -9.55
C THR A 186 -5.00 12.56 -10.28
N ILE A 187 -4.46 11.56 -9.58
CA ILE A 187 -3.59 10.58 -10.25
C ILE A 187 -4.38 9.66 -11.19
N THR A 188 -5.63 9.35 -10.85
CA THR A 188 -6.49 8.51 -11.69
C THR A 188 -6.86 9.25 -12.97
N SER A 189 -7.26 10.54 -12.88
CA SER A 189 -7.59 11.33 -14.05
C SER A 189 -6.38 11.55 -14.96
N LEU A 190 -5.22 11.90 -14.38
CA LEU A 190 -3.99 12.08 -15.16
C LEU A 190 -3.57 10.80 -15.88
N PHE A 191 -3.66 9.65 -15.21
CA PHE A 191 -3.35 8.37 -15.84
C PHE A 191 -4.33 8.10 -16.99
N LEU A 192 -5.64 8.19 -16.75
CA LEU A 192 -6.66 7.93 -17.77
C LEU A 192 -6.57 8.88 -18.95
N ASP A 193 -6.43 10.18 -18.73
CA ASP A 193 -6.35 11.15 -19.82
C ASP A 193 -5.05 11.03 -20.63
N GLY A 194 -3.94 10.60 -20.01
CA GLY A 194 -2.68 10.33 -20.70
C GLY A 194 -2.63 8.98 -21.42
N THR A 195 -3.51 8.04 -21.07
CA THR A 195 -3.50 6.66 -21.59
C THR A 195 -4.75 6.26 -22.34
N ARG A 196 -5.76 7.13 -22.46
CA ARG A 196 -6.98 6.85 -23.23
C ARG A 196 -6.63 6.51 -24.68
N SER A 197 -7.28 5.50 -25.24
CA SER A 197 -7.10 5.15 -26.65
C SER A 197 -7.48 6.34 -27.53
N SER A 198 -6.61 6.67 -28.50
CA SER A 198 -6.85 7.72 -29.49
C SER A 198 -7.60 7.21 -30.72
N ARG A 199 -8.07 5.95 -30.72
CA ARG A 199 -8.90 5.42 -31.81
C ARG A 199 -10.19 6.21 -31.89
N THR A 200 -10.27 7.11 -32.86
CA THR A 200 -11.54 7.67 -33.36
C THR A 200 -12.45 6.48 -33.68
N PRO A 201 -13.71 6.43 -33.21
CA PRO A 201 -14.63 5.40 -33.63
C PRO A 201 -14.74 5.48 -35.16
N GLU A 202 -14.40 4.39 -35.87
CA GLU A 202 -14.76 4.27 -37.27
C GLU A 202 -16.29 4.37 -37.35
N ALA A 203 -16.75 5.36 -38.11
CA ALA A 203 -18.16 5.68 -38.34
C ALA A 203 -18.83 4.67 -39.27
#